data_AF-A0A5B7BDR9-F1
#
_entry.id   AF-A0A5B7BDR9-F1
#
_cell.length_a   1.000
_cell.length_b   1.000
_cell.length_c   1.000
_cell.angle_alpha   90.00
_cell.angle_beta   90.00
_cell.angle_gamma   90.00
#
_symmetry.space_group_name_H-M   'P 1'
#
loop_
_entity.id
_entity.type
_entity.pdbx_description
1 polymer ?
#
loop_
_entity_poly.entity_id
_entity_poly.type
_entity_poly.pdbx_seq_one_letter_code
_entity_poly.pdbx_strand_id
1 'polypeptide(L)'
;MDLKVDLNIPIHQGAFPLHEAAYSLSPGLIELFLSHGAQPDSRCDHVDSEYYGLLPLHIALKRLSSDKNLIQWTPSQSIVELIIMLCLPKMEEALETTRLLALNTKEIEEVIRFYAKRGKVTDLAVLLMVARKKFMDPITLLDKDGFTLKGCMTFRRCIRSELAALINIEYGIMGLNEEEELFEVCRERKMVMMSTLLMLEIFERAGDAIDEYLQSKQSNKSEEQVAQEVASLLAEAGFDTDSRDIGDRRVCRMWIWTTGYLYATLHPFRHAF
;
A
#
# COMPACT_ATOMS: atom_id res chain seq x y z
N MET A 1 -29.04 -35.10 0.70
CA MET A 1 -28.10 -35.05 1.84
C MET A 1 -27.29 -33.79 1.65
N ASP A 2 -27.59 -32.73 2.40
CA ASP A 2 -26.69 -31.57 2.45
C ASP A 2 -25.52 -31.94 3.35
N LEU A 3 -24.37 -32.27 2.76
CA LEU A 3 -23.13 -32.38 3.51
C LEU A 3 -22.74 -30.97 3.97
N LYS A 4 -22.95 -30.68 5.25
CA LYS A 4 -22.44 -29.46 5.87
C LYS A 4 -20.93 -29.60 6.07
N VAL A 5 -20.15 -29.02 5.16
CA VAL A 5 -18.69 -28.94 5.28
C VAL A 5 -18.34 -27.75 6.18
N ASP A 6 -17.54 -27.99 7.22
CA ASP A 6 -17.01 -26.91 8.07
C ASP A 6 -15.74 -26.35 7.43
N LEU A 7 -15.80 -25.08 7.00
CA LEU A 7 -14.70 -24.37 6.34
C LEU A 7 -13.70 -23.77 7.34
N ASN A 8 -13.91 -23.95 8.64
CA ASN A 8 -13.04 -23.44 9.70
C ASN A 8 -12.19 -24.54 10.34
N ILE A 9 -11.95 -25.62 9.59
CA ILE A 9 -11.03 -26.69 9.96
C ILE A 9 -9.77 -26.52 9.11
N PRO A 10 -8.57 -26.52 9.71
CA PRO A 10 -7.34 -26.51 8.95
C PRO A 10 -7.28 -27.71 8.00
N ILE A 11 -6.94 -27.44 6.75
CA ILE A 11 -6.59 -28.47 5.77
C ILE A 11 -5.11 -28.86 5.94
N HIS A 12 -4.49 -29.39 4.89
CA HIS A 12 -3.06 -29.65 4.90
C HIS A 12 -2.27 -28.40 5.30
N GLN A 13 -1.19 -28.61 6.07
CA GLN A 13 -0.23 -27.55 6.35
C GLN A 13 -0.83 -26.37 7.12
N GLY A 14 -1.76 -26.60 8.05
CA GLY A 14 -2.30 -25.58 8.99
C GLY A 14 -3.04 -24.41 8.34
N ALA A 15 -3.16 -24.41 7.01
CA ALA A 15 -3.95 -23.47 6.24
C ALA A 15 -5.43 -23.82 6.36
N PHE A 16 -6.31 -22.86 6.12
CA PHE A 16 -7.76 -23.07 6.04
C PHE A 16 -8.21 -23.00 4.58
N PRO A 17 -9.35 -23.56 4.18
CA PRO A 17 -9.87 -23.47 2.81
C PRO A 17 -9.85 -22.04 2.23
N LEU A 18 -10.11 -21.03 3.06
CA LEU A 18 -10.07 -19.63 2.65
C LEU A 18 -8.66 -19.12 2.30
N HIS A 19 -7.60 -19.69 2.86
CA HIS A 19 -6.21 -19.38 2.47
C HIS A 19 -5.89 -19.91 1.06
N GLU A 20 -6.34 -21.11 0.72
CA GLU A 20 -6.16 -21.68 -0.62
C GLU A 20 -6.95 -20.88 -1.66
N ALA A 21 -8.20 -20.51 -1.35
CA ALA A 21 -8.99 -19.63 -2.20
C ALA A 21 -8.28 -18.28 -2.40
N ALA A 22 -7.70 -17.69 -1.34
CA ALA A 22 -6.92 -16.47 -1.44
C ALA A 22 -5.65 -16.64 -2.30
N TYR A 23 -4.95 -17.76 -2.17
CA TYR A 23 -3.77 -18.08 -2.98
C TYR A 23 -4.12 -18.28 -4.47
N SER A 24 -5.31 -18.81 -4.76
CA SER A 24 -5.80 -18.97 -6.14
C SER A 24 -6.23 -17.65 -6.79
N LEU A 25 -6.37 -16.57 -6.02
CA LEU A 25 -6.89 -15.27 -6.48
C LEU A 25 -8.25 -15.39 -7.18
N SER A 26 -9.12 -16.29 -6.68
CA SER A 26 -10.45 -16.52 -7.24
C SER A 26 -11.54 -15.83 -6.41
N PRO A 27 -12.18 -14.76 -6.91
CA PRO A 27 -13.21 -14.06 -6.16
C PRO A 27 -14.44 -14.95 -5.91
N GLY A 28 -14.80 -15.80 -6.88
CA GLY A 28 -15.92 -16.73 -6.73
C GLY A 28 -15.72 -17.76 -5.62
N LEU A 29 -14.49 -18.27 -5.42
CA LEU A 29 -14.19 -19.15 -4.28
C LEU A 29 -14.25 -18.42 -2.94
N ILE A 30 -13.77 -17.18 -2.89
CA ILE A 30 -13.86 -16.34 -1.69
C ILE A 30 -15.33 -16.10 -1.32
N GLU A 31 -16.16 -15.66 -2.28
CA GLU A 31 -17.59 -15.44 -2.06
C GLU A 31 -18.29 -16.71 -1.57
N LEU A 32 -18.05 -17.83 -2.25
CA LEU A 32 -18.62 -19.12 -1.89
C LEU A 32 -18.24 -19.53 -0.46
N PHE A 33 -16.97 -19.40 -0.08
CA PHE A 33 -16.53 -19.85 1.24
C PHE A 33 -17.01 -18.91 2.35
N LEU A 34 -16.98 -17.60 2.13
CA LEU A 34 -17.51 -16.63 3.08
C LEU A 34 -19.03 -16.81 3.28
N SER A 35 -19.79 -17.06 2.20
CA SER A 35 -21.25 -17.30 2.29
C SER A 35 -21.61 -18.56 3.07
N HIS A 36 -20.68 -19.51 3.17
CA HIS A 36 -20.81 -20.75 3.93
C HIS A 36 -20.13 -20.69 5.31
N GLY A 37 -19.74 -19.50 5.78
CA GLY A 37 -19.30 -19.27 7.15
C GLY A 37 -17.80 -19.43 7.40
N ALA A 38 -16.97 -19.45 6.35
CA ALA A 38 -15.51 -19.38 6.50
C ALA A 38 -15.10 -18.09 7.23
N GLN A 39 -14.19 -18.21 8.20
CA GLN A 39 -13.71 -17.08 8.99
C GLN A 39 -12.55 -16.35 8.26
N PRO A 40 -12.70 -15.07 7.89
CA PRO A 40 -11.68 -14.28 7.19
C PRO A 40 -10.48 -13.93 8.08
N ASP A 41 -10.65 -13.99 9.41
CA ASP A 41 -9.63 -13.66 10.39
C ASP A 41 -8.86 -14.89 10.91
N SER A 42 -9.13 -16.10 10.36
CA SER A 42 -8.37 -17.31 10.70
C SER A 42 -6.93 -17.18 10.26
N ARG A 43 -5.98 -17.35 11.18
CA ARG A 43 -4.55 -17.32 10.89
C ARG A 43 -4.04 -18.71 10.58
N CYS A 44 -3.18 -18.84 9.59
CA CYS A 44 -2.53 -20.10 9.27
C CYS A 44 -1.68 -20.60 10.46
N ASP A 45 -1.92 -21.85 10.88
CA ASP A 45 -1.34 -22.48 12.08
C ASP A 45 -0.26 -23.52 11.73
N HIS A 46 0.54 -23.23 10.72
CA HIS A 46 1.65 -24.09 10.33
C HIS A 46 2.98 -23.42 10.61
N VAL A 47 3.55 -23.77 11.76
CA VAL A 47 4.76 -23.18 12.35
C VAL A 47 5.94 -23.13 11.37
N ASP A 48 6.08 -24.13 10.51
CA ASP A 48 7.19 -24.23 9.55
C ASP A 48 6.88 -23.63 8.15
N SER A 49 5.72 -22.99 7.98
CA SER A 49 5.33 -22.35 6.73
C SER A 49 5.70 -20.86 6.70
N GLU A 50 6.06 -20.34 5.53
CA GLU A 50 6.18 -18.89 5.30
C GLU A 50 4.85 -18.11 5.47
N TYR A 51 3.76 -18.86 5.59
CA TYR A 51 2.41 -18.36 5.81
C TYR A 51 2.00 -18.40 7.28
N TYR A 52 2.84 -18.88 8.20
CA TYR A 52 2.53 -18.94 9.62
C TYR A 52 2.04 -17.59 10.17
N GLY A 53 0.91 -17.61 10.88
CA GLY A 53 0.31 -16.44 11.48
C GLY A 53 -0.34 -15.46 10.49
N LEU A 54 -0.31 -15.75 9.19
CA LEU A 54 -0.91 -14.89 8.16
C LEU A 54 -2.40 -15.19 8.00
N LEU A 55 -3.16 -14.11 7.84
CA LEU A 55 -4.56 -14.13 7.37
C LEU A 55 -4.65 -14.46 5.88
N PRO A 56 -5.80 -14.96 5.37
CA PRO A 56 -6.07 -15.09 3.94
C PRO A 56 -5.79 -13.81 3.14
N LEU A 57 -6.10 -12.63 3.69
CA LEU A 57 -5.79 -11.34 3.06
C LEU A 57 -4.30 -11.15 2.78
N HIS A 58 -3.41 -11.56 3.69
CA HIS A 58 -1.97 -11.47 3.46
C HIS A 58 -1.51 -12.40 2.33
N ILE A 59 -2.15 -13.58 2.20
CA ILE A 59 -1.85 -14.54 1.14
C ILE A 59 -2.23 -13.95 -0.22
N ALA A 60 -3.43 -13.38 -0.34
CA ALA A 60 -3.87 -12.70 -1.56
C ALA A 60 -2.92 -11.55 -1.94
N LEU A 61 -2.56 -10.69 -0.98
CA LEU A 61 -1.62 -9.58 -1.20
C LEU A 61 -0.26 -10.08 -1.66
N LYS A 62 0.36 -11.05 -0.96
CA LYS A 62 1.64 -11.65 -1.37
C LYS A 62 1.57 -12.24 -2.77
N ARG A 63 0.47 -12.94 -3.09
CA ARG A 63 0.30 -13.61 -4.38
C ARG A 63 0.13 -12.62 -5.53
N LEU A 64 -0.66 -11.57 -5.31
CA LEU A 64 -0.90 -10.48 -6.26
C LEU A 64 0.39 -9.69 -6.50
N SER A 65 1.09 -9.29 -5.44
CA SER A 65 2.38 -8.59 -5.51
C SER A 65 3.50 -9.42 -6.15
N SER A 66 3.32 -10.75 -6.26
CA SER A 66 4.25 -11.65 -6.98
C SER A 66 3.94 -11.77 -8.47
N ASP A 67 2.94 -11.04 -8.99
CA ASP A 67 2.73 -10.95 -10.44
C ASP A 67 4.00 -10.44 -11.13
N LYS A 68 4.29 -10.97 -12.32
CA LYS A 68 5.54 -10.68 -13.04
C LYS A 68 5.73 -9.18 -13.32
N ASN A 69 4.64 -8.43 -13.48
CA ASN A 69 4.71 -6.99 -13.73
C ASN A 69 4.98 -6.19 -12.46
N LEU A 70 4.54 -6.69 -11.29
CA LEU A 70 4.68 -6.01 -10.01
C LEU A 70 5.96 -6.39 -9.26
N ILE A 71 6.45 -7.62 -9.40
CA ILE A 71 7.63 -8.11 -8.67
C ILE A 71 8.92 -7.34 -9.05
N GLN A 72 8.96 -6.77 -10.25
CA GLN A 72 10.08 -5.96 -10.72
C GLN A 72 9.97 -4.50 -10.31
N TRP A 73 8.79 -4.06 -9.85
CA TRP A 73 8.56 -2.67 -9.49
C TRP A 73 9.30 -2.32 -8.20
N THR A 74 9.97 -1.17 -8.18
CA THR A 74 10.70 -0.66 -7.00
C THR A 74 10.22 0.75 -6.63
N PRO A 75 10.38 1.18 -5.36
CA PRO A 75 10.03 2.55 -4.93
C PRO A 75 10.75 3.69 -5.66
N SER A 76 11.77 3.43 -6.50
CA SER A 76 12.35 4.45 -7.37
C SER A 76 11.56 4.69 -8.65
N GLN A 77 10.65 3.78 -9.00
CA GLN A 77 9.78 3.90 -10.17
C GLN A 77 8.52 4.70 -9.85
N SER A 78 7.77 5.05 -10.89
CA SER A 78 6.60 5.91 -10.75
C SER A 78 5.45 5.20 -10.02
N ILE A 79 4.86 5.89 -9.03
CA ILE A 79 3.64 5.44 -8.36
C ILE A 79 2.44 5.52 -9.32
N VAL A 80 2.46 6.45 -10.26
CA VAL A 80 1.44 6.56 -11.32
C VAL A 80 1.45 5.30 -12.18
N GLU A 81 2.64 4.84 -12.59
CA GLU A 81 2.79 3.59 -13.35
C GLU A 81 2.29 2.38 -12.54
N LEU A 82 2.61 2.32 -11.25
CA LEU A 82 2.10 1.27 -10.36
C LEU A 82 0.56 1.23 -10.34
N ILE A 83 -0.08 2.39 -10.20
CA ILE A 83 -1.56 2.48 -10.18
C ILE A 83 -2.14 2.06 -11.53
N ILE A 84 -1.54 2.50 -12.65
CA ILE A 84 -1.95 2.07 -14.00
C ILE A 84 -1.83 0.55 -14.16
N MET A 85 -0.70 -0.04 -13.74
CA MET A 85 -0.48 -1.49 -13.80
C MET A 85 -1.52 -2.26 -12.99
N LEU A 86 -1.87 -1.77 -11.79
CA LEU A 86 -2.88 -2.39 -10.94
C LEU A 86 -4.29 -2.28 -11.53
N CYS A 87 -4.59 -1.25 -12.33
CA CYS A 87 -5.87 -1.10 -13.00
C CYS A 87 -6.04 -1.96 -14.26
N LEU A 88 -5.00 -2.65 -14.74
CA LEU A 88 -5.08 -3.46 -15.97
C LEU A 88 -6.11 -4.60 -15.84
N PRO A 89 -6.79 -5.00 -16.94
CA PRO A 89 -7.85 -6.02 -16.88
C PRO A 89 -7.41 -7.35 -16.26
N LYS A 90 -6.15 -7.77 -16.48
CA LYS A 90 -5.58 -8.99 -15.90
C LYS A 90 -5.52 -8.98 -14.36
N MET A 91 -5.63 -7.81 -13.73
CA MET A 91 -5.61 -7.64 -12.28
C MET A 91 -7.01 -7.71 -11.66
N GLU A 92 -8.08 -7.71 -12.46
CA GLU A 92 -9.47 -7.61 -12.00
C GLU A 92 -9.83 -8.68 -10.96
N GLU A 93 -9.62 -9.97 -11.29
CA GLU A 93 -9.94 -11.07 -10.36
C GLU A 93 -9.10 -11.02 -9.08
N ALA A 94 -7.83 -10.62 -9.19
CA ALA A 94 -6.92 -10.52 -8.06
C ALA A 94 -7.30 -9.38 -7.11
N LEU A 95 -7.65 -8.22 -7.67
CA LEU A 95 -8.15 -7.07 -6.91
C LEU A 95 -9.50 -7.39 -6.27
N GLU A 96 -10.41 -8.06 -6.98
CA GLU A 96 -11.71 -8.43 -6.44
C GLU A 96 -11.58 -9.44 -5.28
N THR A 97 -10.75 -10.46 -5.44
CA THR A 97 -10.41 -11.41 -4.37
C THR A 97 -9.90 -10.68 -3.13
N THR A 98 -8.95 -9.77 -3.34
CA THR A 98 -8.34 -9.00 -2.25
C THR A 98 -9.35 -8.04 -1.60
N ARG A 99 -10.26 -7.46 -2.40
CA ARG A 99 -11.36 -6.61 -1.92
C ARG A 99 -12.31 -7.37 -1.03
N LEU A 100 -12.81 -8.52 -1.47
CA LEU A 100 -13.70 -9.35 -0.69
C LEU A 100 -13.08 -9.73 0.65
N LEU A 101 -11.81 -10.10 0.67
CA LEU A 101 -11.08 -10.39 1.91
C LEU A 101 -10.92 -9.15 2.79
N ALA A 102 -10.45 -8.02 2.27
CA ALA A 102 -10.24 -6.79 3.03
C ALA A 102 -11.53 -6.20 3.62
N LEU A 103 -12.65 -6.36 2.92
CA LEU A 103 -13.97 -5.95 3.43
C LEU A 103 -14.43 -6.83 4.60
N ASN A 104 -14.02 -8.09 4.65
CA ASN A 104 -14.43 -9.06 5.67
C ASN A 104 -13.40 -9.24 6.82
N THR A 105 -12.16 -8.81 6.64
CA THR A 105 -11.15 -8.78 7.72
C THR A 105 -11.45 -7.67 8.73
N LYS A 106 -11.48 -8.01 10.02
CA LYS A 106 -11.73 -7.05 11.11
C LYS A 106 -10.49 -6.23 11.44
N GLU A 107 -9.32 -6.86 11.43
CA GLU A 107 -8.04 -6.28 11.85
C GLU A 107 -7.28 -5.63 10.67
N ILE A 108 -7.99 -4.92 9.78
CA ILE A 108 -7.38 -4.31 8.58
C ILE A 108 -6.25 -3.33 8.92
N GLU A 109 -6.37 -2.60 10.05
CA GLU A 109 -5.32 -1.69 10.54
C GLU A 109 -4.02 -2.44 10.88
N GLU A 110 -4.10 -3.67 11.39
CA GLU A 110 -2.93 -4.49 11.68
C GLU A 110 -2.25 -4.94 10.39
N VAL A 111 -3.03 -5.27 9.37
CA VAL A 111 -2.53 -5.62 8.03
C VAL A 111 -1.82 -4.41 7.41
N ILE A 112 -2.42 -3.23 7.44
CA ILE A 112 -1.80 -1.99 6.95
C ILE A 112 -0.48 -1.75 7.67
N ARG A 113 -0.47 -1.87 9.01
CA ARG A 113 0.74 -1.71 9.83
C ARG A 113 1.81 -2.75 9.49
N PHE A 114 1.41 -4.00 9.21
CA PHE A 114 2.31 -5.08 8.83
C PHE A 114 3.09 -4.77 7.56
N TYR A 115 2.42 -4.25 6.52
CA TYR A 115 3.04 -3.89 5.24
C TYR A 115 3.80 -2.56 5.31
N ALA A 116 3.28 -1.57 6.04
CA ALA A 116 3.95 -0.29 6.25
C ALA A 116 5.30 -0.44 6.96
N LYS A 117 5.36 -1.24 8.04
CA LYS A 117 6.62 -1.52 8.76
C LYS A 117 7.69 -2.18 7.89
N ARG A 118 7.27 -2.91 6.85
CA ARG A 118 8.14 -3.61 5.91
C ARG A 118 8.43 -2.81 4.64
N GLY A 119 7.90 -1.58 4.52
CA GLY A 119 8.09 -0.74 3.35
C GLY A 119 7.50 -1.34 2.07
N LYS A 120 6.44 -2.15 2.20
CA LYS A 120 5.82 -2.86 1.09
C LYS A 120 4.82 -1.96 0.35
N VAL A 121 5.36 -1.07 -0.47
CA VAL A 121 4.61 -0.02 -1.18
C VAL A 121 3.53 -0.62 -2.10
N THR A 122 3.85 -1.66 -2.87
CA THR A 122 2.90 -2.36 -3.75
C THR A 122 1.68 -2.89 -2.98
N ASP A 123 1.90 -3.59 -1.87
CA ASP A 123 0.82 -4.13 -1.05
C ASP A 123 -0.04 -3.02 -0.42
N LEU A 124 0.57 -1.90 -0.01
CA LEU A 124 -0.17 -0.72 0.46
C LEU A 124 -1.01 -0.09 -0.67
N ALA A 125 -0.51 -0.06 -1.91
CA ALA A 125 -1.26 0.42 -3.07
C ALA A 125 -2.51 -0.43 -3.31
N VAL A 126 -2.35 -1.76 -3.29
CA VAL A 126 -3.46 -2.70 -3.43
C VAL A 126 -4.50 -2.48 -2.32
N LEU A 127 -4.06 -2.38 -1.06
CA LEU A 127 -4.95 -2.09 0.07
C LEU A 127 -5.71 -0.76 -0.09
N LEU A 128 -5.04 0.27 -0.60
CA LEU A 128 -5.68 1.55 -0.92
C LEU A 128 -6.69 1.42 -2.06
N MET A 129 -6.45 0.59 -3.07
CA MET A 129 -7.41 0.36 -4.16
C MET A 129 -8.65 -0.40 -3.70
N VAL A 130 -8.49 -1.38 -2.81
CA VAL A 130 -9.60 -2.30 -2.47
C VAL A 130 -10.31 -1.94 -1.17
N ALA A 131 -9.68 -1.16 -0.30
CA ALA A 131 -10.20 -0.83 1.03
C ALA A 131 -9.91 0.63 1.44
N ARG A 132 -9.82 1.55 0.47
CA ARG A 132 -9.47 2.98 0.65
C ARG A 132 -10.11 3.63 1.87
N LYS A 133 -11.44 3.49 2.02
CA LYS A 133 -12.20 4.12 3.11
C LYS A 133 -11.70 3.65 4.48
N LYS A 134 -11.61 2.32 4.68
CA LYS A 134 -11.06 1.73 5.91
C LYS A 134 -9.58 2.05 6.10
N PHE A 135 -8.82 2.20 5.01
CA PHE A 135 -7.39 2.51 5.06
C PHE A 135 -7.12 3.94 5.54
N MET A 136 -7.91 4.88 5.04
CA MET A 136 -7.74 6.31 5.32
C MET A 136 -8.32 6.72 6.68
N ASP A 137 -9.03 5.82 7.35
CA ASP A 137 -9.49 6.02 8.72
C ASP A 137 -8.30 6.24 9.68
N PRO A 138 -8.47 7.04 10.75
CA PRO A 138 -7.42 7.28 11.72
C PRO A 138 -6.90 5.98 12.36
N ILE A 139 -5.58 5.77 12.40
CA ILE A 139 -4.98 4.55 12.98
C ILE A 139 -4.87 4.68 14.50
N THR A 140 -5.35 3.66 15.21
CA THR A 140 -5.15 3.56 16.65
C THR A 140 -3.75 2.98 16.94
N LEU A 141 -2.82 3.82 17.38
CA LEU A 141 -1.52 3.38 17.87
C LEU A 141 -1.66 2.95 19.33
N LEU A 142 -1.49 1.64 19.59
CA LEU A 142 -1.32 1.14 20.95
C LEU A 142 0.15 1.29 21.34
N ASP A 143 0.42 2.02 22.42
CA ASP A 143 1.74 2.02 23.05
C ASP A 143 1.94 0.71 23.82
N LYS A 144 3.19 0.24 23.91
CA LYS A 144 3.53 -1.06 24.51
C LYS A 144 3.23 -1.17 26.01
N ASP A 145 2.88 -0.05 26.65
CA ASP A 145 2.80 0.06 28.11
C ASP A 145 1.37 0.03 28.67
N GLY A 146 0.34 -0.23 27.86
CA GLY A 146 -1.02 -0.59 28.31
C GLY A 146 -1.82 0.46 29.12
N PHE A 147 -1.20 1.58 29.53
CA PHE A 147 -1.82 2.56 30.44
C PHE A 147 -1.88 4.00 29.92
N THR A 148 -1.46 4.26 28.67
CA THR A 148 -1.60 5.60 28.08
C THR A 148 -2.31 5.52 26.72
N LEU A 149 -3.55 6.01 26.65
CA LEU A 149 -4.26 6.26 25.40
C LEU A 149 -3.57 7.42 24.67
N LYS A 150 -2.54 7.11 23.88
CA LYS A 150 -1.75 8.10 23.15
C LYS A 150 -2.31 8.26 21.74
N GLY A 151 -3.14 9.29 21.59
CA GLY A 151 -3.55 9.97 20.35
C GLY A 151 -3.65 9.15 19.07
N CYS A 152 -4.87 8.99 18.55
CA CYS A 152 -5.09 8.50 17.19
C CYS A 152 -4.31 9.35 16.16
N MET A 153 -3.50 8.71 15.30
CA MET A 153 -2.73 9.38 14.24
C MET A 153 -3.23 8.86 12.89
N THR A 154 -3.47 9.75 11.93
CA THR A 154 -3.69 9.30 10.56
C THR A 154 -2.42 8.62 10.04
N PHE A 155 -2.56 7.60 9.20
CA PHE A 155 -1.43 6.90 8.58
C PHE A 155 -0.44 7.88 7.93
N ARG A 156 -0.97 8.89 7.22
CA ARG A 156 -0.20 9.98 6.60
C ARG A 156 0.71 10.70 7.60
N ARG A 157 0.21 10.98 8.81
CA ARG A 157 1.01 11.65 9.86
C ARG A 157 2.13 10.74 10.36
N CYS A 158 1.87 9.44 10.52
CA CYS A 158 2.90 8.46 10.87
C CYS A 158 4.04 8.47 9.85
N ILE A 159 3.72 8.34 8.55
CA ILE A 159 4.72 8.33 7.48
C ILE A 159 5.52 9.64 7.43
N ARG A 160 4.87 10.81 7.62
CA ARG A 160 5.57 12.11 7.70
C ARG A 160 6.55 12.18 8.88
N SER A 161 6.15 11.68 10.05
CA SER A 161 7.01 11.66 11.24
C SER A 161 8.25 10.78 11.02
N GLU A 162 8.06 9.60 10.44
CA GLU A 162 9.18 8.69 10.11
C GLU A 162 10.12 9.31 9.07
N LEU A 163 9.58 9.94 8.03
CA LEU A 163 10.39 10.65 7.03
C LEU A 163 11.22 11.78 7.65
N ALA A 164 10.64 12.58 8.55
CA ALA A 164 11.35 13.65 9.25
C ALA A 164 12.48 13.09 10.14
N ALA A 165 12.25 11.98 10.84
CA ALA A 165 13.27 11.31 11.63
C ALA A 165 14.45 10.82 10.76
N LEU A 166 14.15 10.22 9.59
CA LEU A 166 15.18 9.77 8.65
C LEU A 166 16.01 10.92 8.06
N ILE A 167 15.39 12.07 7.77
CA ILE A 167 16.11 13.28 7.30
C ILE A 167 17.11 13.76 8.37
N ASN A 168 16.70 13.77 9.64
CA ASN A 168 17.60 14.15 10.73
C ASN A 168 18.77 13.18 10.90
N ILE A 169 18.51 11.86 10.78
CA ILE A 169 19.55 10.83 10.83
C ILE A 169 20.55 11.03 9.68
N GLU A 170 20.06 11.22 8.46
CA GLU A 170 20.91 11.45 7.29
C GLU A 170 21.83 12.67 7.46
N TYR A 171 21.29 13.78 7.97
CA TYR A 171 22.07 14.98 8.26
C TYR A 171 23.16 14.73 9.31
N GLY A 172 22.88 13.90 10.31
CA GLY A 172 23.87 13.48 11.31
C GLY A 172 24.99 12.62 10.72
N ILE A 173 24.64 11.69 9.82
CA ILE A 173 25.60 10.78 9.17
C ILE A 173 26.52 11.53 8.18
N MET A 174 26.04 12.57 7.49
CA MET A 174 26.87 13.39 6.60
C MET A 174 28.10 14.03 7.29
N GLY A 175 28.10 14.11 8.63
CA GLY A 175 29.25 14.57 9.42
C GLY A 175 30.28 13.49 9.78
N LEU A 176 30.01 12.21 9.48
CA LEU A 176 30.80 11.04 9.89
C LEU A 176 31.20 10.22 8.66
N ASN A 177 32.49 10.19 8.33
CA ASN A 177 33.02 9.64 7.07
C ASN A 177 33.01 8.09 6.94
N GLU A 178 32.36 7.34 7.83
CA GLU A 178 32.57 5.88 7.96
C GLU A 178 31.28 5.02 7.92
N GLU A 179 30.10 5.57 7.62
CA GLU A 179 28.81 4.85 7.71
C GLU A 179 28.05 4.74 6.37
N GLU A 180 28.72 4.29 5.30
CA GLU A 180 28.13 4.14 3.95
C GLU A 180 26.90 3.20 3.93
N GLU A 181 26.95 2.08 4.66
CA GLU A 181 25.84 1.11 4.74
C GLU A 181 24.58 1.71 5.40
N LEU A 182 24.75 2.43 6.52
CA LEU A 182 23.64 3.09 7.22
C LEU A 182 23.04 4.22 6.37
N PHE A 183 23.88 4.92 5.60
CA PHE A 183 23.43 5.95 4.68
C PHE A 183 22.56 5.39 3.55
N GLU A 184 22.95 4.26 2.94
CA GLU A 184 22.15 3.59 1.91
C GLU A 184 20.82 3.05 2.48
N VAL A 185 20.84 2.39 3.64
CA VAL A 185 19.60 1.93 4.32
C VAL A 185 18.67 3.11 4.65
N CYS A 186 19.22 4.24 5.11
CA CYS A 186 18.45 5.45 5.37
C CYS A 186 17.83 6.00 4.07
N ARG A 187 18.62 6.05 2.99
CA ARG A 187 18.16 6.49 1.67
C ARG A 187 17.00 5.65 1.15
N GLU A 188 17.13 4.32 1.18
CA GLU A 188 16.07 3.39 0.75
C GLU A 188 14.78 3.60 1.54
N ARG A 189 14.88 3.71 2.87
CA ARG A 189 13.71 3.98 3.72
C ARG A 189 13.05 5.30 3.40
N LYS A 190 13.82 6.36 3.14
CA LYS A 190 13.24 7.65 2.71
C LYS A 190 12.48 7.52 1.41
N MET A 191 13.03 6.80 0.41
CA MET A 191 12.35 6.58 -0.87
C MET A 191 11.02 5.85 -0.68
N VAL A 192 10.97 4.83 0.18
CA VAL A 192 9.73 4.14 0.56
C VAL A 192 8.71 5.10 1.19
N MET A 193 9.14 5.94 2.15
CA MET A 193 8.24 6.89 2.82
C MET A 193 7.73 7.95 1.85
N MET A 194 8.58 8.51 0.99
CA MET A 194 8.20 9.47 -0.03
C MET A 194 7.22 8.88 -1.05
N SER A 195 7.50 7.66 -1.52
CA SER A 195 6.61 6.91 -2.40
C SER A 195 5.24 6.67 -1.78
N THR A 196 5.23 6.28 -0.51
CA THR A 196 3.99 6.08 0.26
C THR A 196 3.23 7.39 0.42
N LEU A 197 3.89 8.52 0.70
CA LEU A 197 3.23 9.83 0.79
C LEU A 197 2.62 10.28 -0.53
N LEU A 198 3.32 10.08 -1.65
CA LEU A 198 2.83 10.39 -2.99
C LEU A 198 1.60 9.54 -3.30
N MET A 199 1.65 8.24 -3.02
CA MET A 199 0.51 7.34 -3.16
C MET A 199 -0.70 7.82 -2.36
N LEU A 200 -0.52 8.19 -1.09
CA LEU A 200 -1.60 8.74 -0.27
C LEU A 200 -2.15 10.06 -0.81
N GLU A 201 -1.33 10.87 -1.47
CA GLU A 201 -1.81 12.09 -2.15
C GLU A 201 -2.66 11.76 -3.37
N ILE A 202 -2.24 10.78 -4.17
CA ILE A 202 -2.99 10.32 -5.34
C ILE A 202 -4.37 9.81 -4.92
N PHE A 203 -4.45 8.92 -3.92
CA PHE A 203 -5.74 8.38 -3.48
C PHE A 203 -6.63 9.39 -2.75
N GLU A 204 -6.05 10.46 -2.17
CA GLU A 204 -6.81 11.57 -1.60
C GLU A 204 -7.46 12.43 -2.70
N ARG A 205 -6.77 12.64 -3.83
CA ARG A 205 -7.23 13.54 -4.91
C ARG A 205 -8.00 12.82 -6.02
N ALA A 206 -7.57 11.63 -6.40
CA ALA A 206 -8.09 10.85 -7.53
C ALA A 206 -8.84 9.58 -7.11
N GLY A 207 -8.81 9.22 -5.83
CA GLY A 207 -9.29 7.90 -5.41
C GLY A 207 -10.78 7.67 -5.66
N ASP A 208 -11.63 8.70 -5.60
CA ASP A 208 -13.06 8.55 -5.89
C ASP A 208 -13.28 8.18 -7.36
N ALA A 209 -12.56 8.84 -8.26
CA ALA A 209 -12.59 8.56 -9.69
C ALA A 209 -12.00 7.18 -10.02
N ILE A 210 -10.93 6.77 -9.33
CA ILE A 210 -10.36 5.41 -9.46
C ILE A 210 -11.37 4.36 -8.96
N ASP A 211 -12.03 4.57 -7.82
CA ASP A 211 -13.03 3.63 -7.30
C ASP A 211 -14.23 3.50 -8.26
N GLU A 212 -14.71 4.61 -8.82
CA GLU A 212 -15.78 4.63 -9.82
C GLU A 212 -15.36 3.92 -11.10
N TYR A 213 -14.13 4.16 -11.55
CA TYR A 213 -13.53 3.48 -12.69
C TYR A 213 -13.51 1.95 -12.49
N LEU A 214 -13.02 1.48 -11.34
CA LEU A 214 -12.96 0.05 -11.01
C LEU A 214 -14.35 -0.59 -10.86
N GLN A 215 -15.38 0.19 -10.49
CA GLN A 215 -16.76 -0.30 -10.37
C GLN A 215 -17.50 -0.33 -11.70
N SER A 216 -17.11 0.50 -12.67
CA SER A 216 -17.64 0.41 -14.03
C SER A 216 -17.24 -0.95 -14.62
N LYS A 217 -18.19 -1.76 -15.11
CA LYS A 217 -17.86 -3.07 -15.70
C LYS A 217 -17.03 -2.87 -16.96
N GLN A 218 -15.73 -3.12 -16.90
CA GLN A 218 -14.76 -2.88 -17.98
C GLN A 218 -14.63 -4.05 -18.96
N SER A 219 -15.72 -4.79 -19.22
CA SER A 219 -15.64 -5.97 -20.09
C SER A 219 -15.16 -5.59 -21.50
N ASN A 220 -14.04 -6.19 -21.94
CA ASN A 220 -13.41 -6.06 -23.26
C ASN A 220 -12.54 -4.81 -23.55
N LYS A 221 -12.01 -4.09 -22.55
CA LYS A 221 -11.01 -3.03 -22.81
C LYS A 221 -9.60 -3.60 -23.01
N SER A 222 -8.84 -2.99 -23.93
CA SER A 222 -7.40 -3.32 -24.09
C SER A 222 -6.56 -2.72 -22.96
N GLU A 223 -5.37 -3.27 -22.71
CA GLU A 223 -4.43 -2.72 -21.72
C GLU A 223 -4.07 -1.25 -22.01
N GLU A 224 -3.95 -0.88 -23.30
CA GLU A 224 -3.67 0.49 -23.74
C GLU A 224 -4.82 1.45 -23.43
N GLN A 225 -6.07 1.03 -23.65
CA GLN A 225 -7.25 1.84 -23.34
C GLN A 225 -7.35 2.09 -21.83
N VAL A 226 -7.16 1.04 -21.03
CA VAL A 226 -7.14 1.15 -19.57
C VAL A 226 -6.04 2.10 -19.12
N ALA A 227 -4.82 1.94 -19.63
CA ALA A 227 -3.71 2.81 -19.28
C ALA A 227 -3.99 4.28 -19.61
N GLN A 228 -4.55 4.56 -20.79
CA GLN A 228 -4.88 5.92 -21.22
C GLN A 228 -5.99 6.54 -20.36
N GLU A 229 -7.04 5.79 -20.05
CA GLU A 229 -8.15 6.28 -19.23
C GLU A 229 -7.70 6.57 -17.80
N VAL A 230 -6.98 5.64 -17.16
CA VAL A 230 -6.45 5.83 -15.81
C VAL A 230 -5.43 6.97 -15.77
N ALA A 231 -4.57 7.10 -16.79
CA ALA A 231 -3.68 8.24 -16.91
C ALA A 231 -4.45 9.57 -17.02
N SER A 232 -5.55 9.61 -17.76
CA SER A 232 -6.42 10.81 -17.84
C SER A 232 -7.00 11.18 -16.47
N LEU A 233 -7.50 10.21 -15.70
CA LEU A 233 -8.02 10.44 -14.35
C LEU A 233 -6.95 11.03 -13.42
N LEU A 234 -5.72 10.52 -13.52
CA LEU A 234 -4.60 11.00 -12.72
C LEU A 234 -4.13 12.39 -13.18
N ALA A 235 -4.14 12.66 -14.49
CA ALA A 235 -3.81 13.97 -15.05
C ALA A 235 -4.85 15.04 -14.65
N GLU A 236 -6.14 14.71 -14.68
CA GLU A 236 -7.23 15.57 -14.19
C GLU A 236 -7.08 15.88 -12.69
N ALA A 237 -6.61 14.90 -11.93
CA ALA A 237 -6.24 15.09 -10.53
C ALA A 237 -4.92 15.85 -10.34
N GLY A 238 -4.19 16.21 -11.41
CA GLY A 238 -2.99 17.04 -11.40
C GLY A 238 -1.66 16.29 -11.25
N PHE A 239 -1.60 15.01 -11.59
CA PHE A 239 -0.38 14.21 -11.59
C PHE A 239 0.22 14.10 -13.00
N ASP A 240 1.54 14.17 -13.10
CA ASP A 240 2.25 13.98 -14.36
C ASP A 240 2.21 12.49 -14.76
N THR A 241 1.68 12.21 -15.94
CA THR A 241 1.55 10.86 -16.50
C THR A 241 2.39 10.66 -17.75
N ASP A 242 3.24 11.63 -18.12
CA ASP A 242 4.06 11.55 -19.32
C ASP A 242 5.20 10.53 -19.09
N SER A 243 5.13 9.38 -19.78
CA SER A 243 5.98 8.19 -19.64
C SER A 243 7.46 8.38 -20.00
N ARG A 244 7.92 9.63 -20.15
CA ARG A 244 9.31 9.99 -20.47
C ARG A 244 10.21 10.17 -19.24
N ASP A 245 9.69 9.93 -18.05
CA ASP A 245 10.40 10.17 -16.77
C ASP A 245 10.96 8.91 -16.09
N ILE A 246 11.06 7.80 -16.82
CA ILE A 246 11.65 6.54 -16.33
C ILE A 246 13.17 6.66 -16.07
N GLY A 247 13.78 7.81 -16.38
CA GLY A 247 15.12 8.10 -15.90
C GLY A 247 15.46 9.58 -15.96
N ASP A 248 15.12 10.34 -14.90
CA ASP A 248 16.02 11.34 -14.27
C ASP A 248 15.26 12.12 -13.17
N ARG A 249 15.73 11.98 -11.92
CA ARG A 249 15.71 12.99 -10.84
C ARG A 249 14.55 14.02 -10.79
N ARG A 250 13.29 13.58 -10.73
CA ARG A 250 12.16 14.50 -10.40
C ARG A 250 11.57 14.38 -8.99
N VAL A 251 12.02 13.42 -8.18
CA VAL A 251 11.65 13.38 -6.75
C VAL A 251 12.28 14.54 -5.95
N CYS A 252 13.31 15.22 -6.47
CA CYS A 252 13.93 16.38 -5.81
C CYS A 252 13.38 17.76 -6.23
N ARG A 253 12.65 17.89 -7.36
CA ARG A 253 12.23 19.23 -7.85
C ARG A 253 10.86 19.69 -7.33
N MET A 254 10.00 18.76 -6.93
CA MET A 254 8.67 19.10 -6.41
C MET A 254 8.69 19.65 -4.96
N TRP A 255 9.83 19.55 -4.28
CA TRP A 255 9.99 20.02 -2.89
C TRP A 255 10.55 21.44 -2.75
N ILE A 256 11.09 22.03 -3.83
CA ILE A 256 11.61 23.41 -3.79
C ILE A 256 10.46 24.45 -3.78
N TRP A 257 9.29 24.11 -4.32
CA TRP A 257 8.17 25.05 -4.41
C TRP A 257 7.18 24.97 -3.22
N THR A 258 7.12 23.85 -2.51
CA THR A 258 6.18 23.66 -1.39
C THR A 258 6.80 23.86 -0.01
N THR A 259 8.13 23.77 0.14
CA THR A 259 8.83 24.13 1.39
C THR A 259 9.31 25.59 1.43
N GLY A 260 9.26 26.31 0.30
CA GLY A 260 9.58 27.74 0.22
C GLY A 260 8.61 28.66 0.98
N TYR A 261 7.41 28.19 1.34
CA TYR A 261 6.43 28.98 2.09
C TYR A 261 6.52 28.86 3.63
N LEU A 262 7.36 27.95 4.16
CA LEU A 262 7.63 27.84 5.60
C LEU A 262 8.97 28.46 6.01
N TYR A 263 9.85 28.80 5.06
CA TYR A 263 11.10 29.53 5.32
C TYR A 263 10.96 31.05 5.31
N ALA A 264 9.83 31.61 4.82
CA ALA A 264 9.61 33.06 4.72
C ALA A 264 8.94 33.70 5.94
N THR A 265 8.59 32.94 6.98
CA THR A 265 7.86 33.47 8.16
C THR A 265 8.65 33.45 9.48
N LEU A 266 9.96 33.18 9.46
CA LEU A 266 10.77 33.14 10.70
C LEU A 266 12.06 34.00 10.73
N HIS A 267 12.33 34.84 9.71
CA HIS A 267 13.42 35.82 9.81
C HIS A 267 13.13 37.13 9.05
N PRO A 268 12.59 38.18 9.71
CA PRO A 268 13.08 39.52 9.46
C PRO A 268 14.43 39.69 10.20
N PHE A 269 15.37 40.46 9.65
CA PHE A 269 16.74 40.71 10.15
C PHE A 269 17.74 39.56 9.81
N ARG A 270 18.84 39.78 9.07
CA ARG A 270 19.69 40.97 8.95
C ARG A 270 20.35 41.05 7.56
N HIS A 271 20.16 42.17 6.88
CA HIS A 271 21.27 42.85 6.21
C HIS A 271 22.06 43.61 7.30
N ALA A 272 23.38 43.45 7.33
CA ALA A 272 24.38 44.51 7.56
C ALA A 272 25.69 43.91 8.11
N PHE A 273 26.74 44.12 7.31
CA PHE A 273 28.18 43.89 7.54
C PHE A 273 28.68 42.45 7.51
#